data_AF-A0ABD5X1W7-F1
#
_entry.id   AF-A0ABD5X1W7-F1
#
_cell.length_a   1.000
_cell.length_b   1.000
_cell.length_c   1.000
_cell.angle_alpha   90.00
_cell.angle_beta   90.00
_cell.angle_gamma   90.00
#
_symmetry.space_group_name_H-M   'P 1'
#
loop_
_entity.id
_entity.type
_entity.pdbx_description
1 polymer ?
#
loop_
_entity_poly.entity_id
_entity_poly.type
_entity_poly.pdbx_seq_one_letter_code
_entity_poly.pdbx_strand_id
1 'polypeptide(L)'
;MGEENQNTSDEAFIERFVRLSVSIVVMVPLTVVVGYGGWLLLSITATLGLYDPETETGELLRKRLAEWPDRNREVMRTDGVAELPLKP
;
A
#
# COMPACT_ATOMS: atom_id res chain seq x y z
N MET A 1 22.61 15.79 52.55
CA MET A 1 21.47 14.92 52.13
C MET A 1 20.85 15.34 50.78
N GLY A 2 21.57 16.08 49.91
CA GLY A 2 21.05 16.47 48.58
C GLY A 2 21.61 15.68 47.40
N GLU A 3 22.82 15.14 47.52
CA GLU A 3 23.55 14.55 46.38
C GLU A 3 23.18 13.08 46.08
N GLU A 4 22.86 12.27 47.09
CA GLU A 4 22.43 10.87 46.86
C GLU A 4 21.12 10.78 46.07
N ASN A 5 20.20 11.74 46.29
CA ASN A 5 18.87 11.75 45.67
C ASN A 5 18.93 12.24 44.21
N GLN A 6 19.90 13.11 43.88
CA GLN A 6 20.13 13.55 42.50
C GLN A 6 20.74 12.42 41.66
N ASN A 7 21.79 11.76 42.15
CA ASN A 7 22.45 10.66 41.42
C ASN A 7 21.48 9.50 41.10
N THR A 8 20.63 9.10 42.04
CA THR A 8 19.64 8.03 41.79
C THR A 8 18.57 8.45 40.78
N SER A 9 18.17 9.72 40.78
CA SER A 9 17.22 10.23 39.79
C SER A 9 17.81 10.29 38.38
N ASP A 10 19.09 10.67 38.27
CA ASP A 10 19.82 10.72 37.01
C ASP A 10 20.08 9.31 36.46
N GLU A 11 20.45 8.35 37.31
CA GLU A 11 20.59 6.94 36.94
C GLU A 11 19.26 6.35 36.41
N ALA A 12 18.15 6.62 37.10
CA ALA A 12 16.82 6.17 36.66
C ALA A 12 16.38 6.82 35.34
N PHE A 13 16.78 8.08 35.12
CA PHE A 13 16.52 8.79 33.86
C PHE A 13 17.33 8.20 32.71
N ILE A 14 18.62 7.94 32.93
CA ILE A 14 19.52 7.33 31.94
C ILE A 14 19.04 5.91 31.59
N GLU A 15 18.65 5.11 32.58
CA GLU A 15 18.13 3.76 32.36
C GLU A 15 16.88 3.78 31.47
N ARG A 16 15.93 4.68 31.75
CA ARG A 16 14.73 4.86 30.93
C ARG A 16 15.07 5.31 29.50
N PHE A 17 16.02 6.23 29.36
CA PHE A 17 16.44 6.73 28.06
C PHE A 17 17.13 5.66 27.23
N VAL A 18 18.00 4.86 27.83
CA VAL A 18 18.66 3.73 27.17
C VAL A 18 17.62 2.69 26.77
N ARG A 19 16.69 2.34 27.65
CA ARG A 19 15.62 1.38 27.35
C ARG A 19 14.72 1.85 26.21
N LEU A 20 14.38 3.13 26.18
CA LEU A 20 13.61 3.73 25.09
C LEU A 20 14.40 3.70 23.78
N SER A 21 15.67 4.06 23.82
CA SER A 21 16.55 4.07 22.64
C SER A 21 16.70 2.67 22.05
N VAL A 22 16.94 1.66 22.89
CA VAL A 22 16.99 0.26 22.47
C VAL A 22 15.65 -0.18 21.86
N SER A 23 14.53 0.18 22.47
CA SER A 23 13.20 -0.10 21.93
C SER A 23 13.04 0.46 20.52
N ILE A 24 13.36 1.73 20.31
CA ILE A 24 13.26 2.40 18.99
C ILE A 24 14.19 1.72 17.99
N VAL A 25 15.46 1.50 18.36
CA VAL A 25 16.47 0.89 17.47
C VAL A 25 16.09 -0.53 17.06
N VAL A 26 15.35 -1.27 17.89
CA VAL A 26 14.86 -2.61 17.54
C VAL A 26 13.56 -2.53 16.73
N MET A 27 12.61 -1.69 17.13
CA MET A 27 11.29 -1.66 16.51
C MET A 27 11.29 -1.00 15.12
N VAL A 28 12.11 0.03 14.91
CA VAL A 28 12.22 0.74 13.63
C VAL A 28 12.65 -0.19 12.50
N PRO A 29 13.78 -0.93 12.56
CA PRO A 29 14.15 -1.84 11.48
C PRO A 29 13.14 -2.97 11.31
N LEU A 30 12.49 -3.45 12.38
CA LEU A 30 11.46 -4.47 12.28
C LEU A 30 10.25 -3.97 11.46
N THR A 31 9.75 -2.78 11.79
CA THR A 31 8.63 -2.15 11.08
C THR A 31 9.00 -1.75 9.65
N VAL A 32 10.23 -1.29 9.42
CA VAL A 32 10.77 -1.03 8.08
C VAL A 32 10.85 -2.33 7.28
N VAL A 33 11.41 -3.41 7.80
CA VAL A 33 11.50 -4.69 7.09
C VAL A 33 10.11 -5.26 6.79
N VAL A 34 9.17 -5.19 7.74
CA VAL A 34 7.77 -5.62 7.51
C VAL A 34 7.06 -4.70 6.52
N GLY A 35 7.25 -3.39 6.62
CA GLY A 35 6.63 -2.40 5.75
C GLY A 35 7.15 -2.47 4.32
N TYR A 36 8.48 -2.39 4.14
CA TYR A 36 9.13 -2.53 2.84
C TYR A 36 9.00 -3.95 2.30
N GLY A 37 9.06 -4.99 3.13
CA GLY A 37 8.81 -6.36 2.72
C GLY A 37 7.38 -6.57 2.24
N GLY A 38 6.40 -5.99 2.95
CA GLY A 38 4.99 -5.97 2.54
C GLY A 38 4.80 -5.19 1.23
N TRP A 39 5.40 -4.01 1.12
CA TRP A 39 5.38 -3.21 -0.11
C TRP A 39 5.98 -3.97 -1.29
N LEU A 40 7.14 -4.62 -1.09
CA LEU A 40 7.82 -5.39 -2.11
C LEU A 40 6.98 -6.59 -2.55
N LEU A 41 6.40 -7.33 -1.61
CA LEU A 41 5.50 -8.46 -1.89
C LEU A 41 4.26 -8.01 -2.67
N LEU A 42 3.61 -6.93 -2.25
CA LEU A 42 2.46 -6.35 -2.96
C LEU A 42 2.87 -5.91 -4.37
N SER A 43 4.02 -5.25 -4.52
CA SER A 43 4.54 -4.79 -5.81
C SER A 43 4.83 -5.96 -6.75
N ILE A 44 5.47 -7.02 -6.25
CA ILE A 44 5.74 -8.25 -7.01
C ILE A 44 4.42 -8.89 -7.44
N THR A 45 3.47 -9.03 -6.52
CA THR A 45 2.17 -9.66 -6.80
C THR A 45 1.36 -8.87 -7.83
N ALA A 46 1.38 -7.54 -7.73
CA ALA A 46 0.75 -6.64 -8.69
C ALA A 46 1.43 -6.68 -10.06
N THR A 47 2.76 -6.72 -10.10
CA THR A 47 3.54 -6.74 -11.36
C THR A 47 3.41 -8.09 -12.08
N LEU A 48 3.42 -9.19 -11.33
CA LEU A 48 3.29 -10.53 -11.90
C LEU A 48 1.87 -10.84 -12.38
N GLY A 49 0.90 -9.94 -12.14
CA GLY A 49 -0.42 -9.99 -12.77
C GLY A 49 -1.06 -11.37 -12.64
N LEU A 50 -1.11 -11.89 -11.41
CA LEU A 50 -1.44 -13.29 -11.12
C LEU A 50 -2.73 -13.79 -11.80
N TYR A 51 -3.66 -12.89 -12.12
CA TYR A 51 -4.85 -13.19 -12.89
C TYR A 51 -5.43 -11.91 -13.52
N ASP A 52 -5.52 -11.86 -14.85
CA ASP A 52 -6.34 -10.88 -15.57
C ASP A 52 -7.66 -11.57 -15.93
N PRO A 53 -8.78 -11.23 -15.26
CA PRO A 53 -10.04 -11.93 -15.48
C PRO A 53 -10.52 -11.75 -16.91
N GLU A 54 -11.08 -12.81 -17.47
CA GLU A 54 -11.74 -12.75 -18.77
C GLU A 54 -13.23 -12.46 -18.59
N THR A 55 -13.78 -11.73 -19.54
CA THR A 55 -15.21 -11.45 -19.65
C THR A 55 -15.94 -12.69 -20.19
N GLU A 56 -17.27 -12.71 -20.14
CA GLU A 56 -18.08 -13.85 -20.66
C GLU A 56 -17.80 -14.19 -22.14
N THR A 57 -17.23 -13.25 -22.89
CA THR A 57 -16.85 -13.40 -24.30
C THR A 57 -15.37 -13.77 -24.49
N GLY A 58 -14.62 -14.08 -23.43
CA GLY A 58 -13.20 -14.47 -23.48
C GLY A 58 -12.23 -13.30 -23.67
N GLU A 59 -12.69 -12.06 -23.52
CA GLU A 59 -11.84 -10.88 -23.65
C GLU A 59 -11.26 -10.49 -22.29
N LEU A 60 -9.95 -10.22 -22.25
CA LEU A 60 -9.26 -9.76 -21.04
C LEU A 60 -9.87 -8.45 -20.52
N LEU A 61 -10.21 -8.42 -19.24
CA LEU A 61 -10.83 -7.26 -18.59
C LEU A 61 -9.97 -6.00 -18.74
N ARG A 62 -8.63 -6.12 -18.65
CA ARG A 62 -7.75 -4.96 -18.83
C ARG A 62 -7.89 -4.30 -20.20
N LYS A 63 -8.08 -5.09 -21.27
CA LYS A 63 -8.23 -4.56 -22.65
C LYS A 63 -9.56 -3.85 -22.78
N ARG A 64 -10.62 -4.50 -22.30
CA ARG A 64 -11.97 -3.92 -22.29
C ARG A 64 -12.04 -2.62 -21.50
N LEU A 65 -11.42 -2.57 -20.31
CA LEU A 65 -11.34 -1.35 -19.50
C LEU A 65 -10.52 -0.24 -20.17
N ALA A 66 -9.43 -0.58 -20.84
CA ALA A 66 -8.60 0.39 -21.54
C ALA A 66 -9.34 1.03 -22.72
N GLU A 67 -10.16 0.26 -23.44
CA GLU A 67 -10.94 0.73 -24.60
C GLU A 67 -12.29 1.37 -24.21
N TRP A 68 -12.74 1.16 -22.97
CA TRP A 68 -14.02 1.66 -22.47
C TRP A 68 -14.26 3.17 -22.68
N PRO A 69 -13.29 4.07 -22.40
CA PRO A 69 -13.49 5.50 -22.56
C PRO A 69 -13.78 5.90 -24.01
N ASP A 70 -13.08 5.29 -24.97
CA ASP A 70 -13.26 5.60 -26.39
C ASP A 70 -14.59 5.05 -26.91
N ARG A 71 -14.93 3.81 -26.56
CA ARG A 71 -16.24 3.21 -26.90
C ARG A 71 -17.40 4.01 -26.32
N ASN A 72 -17.28 4.46 -25.07
CA ASN A 72 -18.31 5.28 -24.43
C ASN A 72 -18.40 6.69 -25.04
N ARG A 73 -17.25 7.27 -25.43
CA ARG A 73 -17.21 8.56 -26.14
C ARG A 73 -17.90 8.48 -27.50
N GLU A 74 -17.75 7.38 -28.22
CA GLU A 74 -18.44 7.16 -29.51
C GLU A 74 -19.95 7.11 -29.33
N VAL A 75 -20.47 6.42 -28.31
CA VAL A 75 -21.91 6.43 -28.01
C VAL A 75 -22.41 7.82 -27.61
N MET A 76 -21.65 8.53 -26.78
CA MET A 76 -21.99 9.91 -26.39
C MET A 76 -22.05 10.87 -27.59
N ARG A 77 -21.28 10.63 -28.67
CA ARG A 77 -21.35 11.43 -29.91
C ARG A 77 -22.61 11.18 -30.74
N THR A 78 -23.34 10.12 -30.44
CA THR A 78 -24.62 9.79 -31.08
C THR A 78 -25.81 10.20 -30.21
N ASP A 79 -25.60 11.07 -29.21
CA ASP A 79 -26.59 11.45 -28.20
C ASP A 79 -27.21 10.23 -27.48
N GLY A 80 -26.43 9.14 -27.34
CA GLY A 80 -26.88 7.90 -26.72
C GLY A 80 -27.82 7.04 -27.57
N VAL A 81 -27.94 7.31 -28.87
CA VAL A 81 -28.76 6.52 -29.80
C VAL A 81 -28.06 5.23 -30.21
N ALA A 82 -26.73 5.24 -30.30
CA ALA A 82 -25.97 4.02 -30.56
C ALA A 82 -26.08 3.04 -29.39
N GLU A 83 -25.93 1.75 -29.70
CA GLU A 83 -25.95 0.69 -28.71
C GLU A 83 -24.85 0.92 -27.66
N LEU A 84 -25.24 0.86 -26.38
CA LEU A 84 -24.31 1.00 -25.27
C LEU A 84 -23.25 -0.11 -25.33
N PRO A 85 -21.96 0.22 -25.17
CA PRO A 85 -20.94 -0.82 -25.13
C PRO A 85 -21.21 -1.74 -23.93
N LEU A 86 -20.92 -3.04 -24.09
CA LEU A 86 -21.06 -4.03 -23.03
C LEU A 86 -20.26 -3.62 -21.80
N LYS A 87 -20.92 -3.54 -20.64
CA LYS A 87 -20.34 -3.15 -19.35
C LYS A 87 -18.90 -3.71 -19.20
N PRO A 88 -17.95 -2.89 -18.70
CA PRO A 88 -16.61 -3.35 -18.44
C PRO A 88 -16.60 -4.49 -17.44
#